data_AF-A0A4Q6A7G2-F1
#
_entry.id   AF-A0A4Q6A7G2-F1
#
_cell.length_a   1.000
_cell.length_b   1.000
_cell.length_c   1.000
_cell.angle_alpha   90.00
_cell.angle_beta   90.00
_cell.angle_gamma   90.00
#
_symmetry.space_group_name_H-M   'P 1'
#
loop_
_entity.id
_entity.type
_entity.pdbx_description
1 polymer ?
#
loop_
_entity_poly.entity_id
_entity_poly.type
_entity_poly.pdbx_seq_one_letter_code
_entity_poly.pdbx_strand_id
1 'polypeptide(L)'
;MALATPTPLPFPQAQGQENPVQPQAQDLVVEFAEQFSALQGKFVFCLDKAELEQGLEKLFYQHQWTKIYCTEEALHPFLPANSLYSDIASCEASVTTCEALVARTGSLLLSS
;
A
#
# COMPACT_ATOMS: atom_id res chain seq x y z
N MET A 1 -46.26 -37.00 8.31
CA MET A 1 -45.10 -36.89 9.22
C MET A 1 -43.85 -37.07 8.37
N ALA A 2 -43.11 -36.00 8.11
CA ALA A 2 -41.85 -36.06 7.35
C ALA A 2 -40.70 -36.22 8.34
N LEU A 3 -39.87 -37.24 8.16
CA LEU A 3 -38.69 -37.51 8.97
C LEU A 3 -37.59 -36.51 8.60
N ALA A 4 -37.45 -35.46 9.40
CA ALA A 4 -36.33 -34.53 9.30
C ALA A 4 -35.04 -35.27 9.73
N THR A 5 -34.28 -35.79 8.77
CA THR A 5 -32.94 -36.33 9.01
C THR A 5 -31.97 -35.15 8.96
N PRO A 6 -31.38 -34.71 10.07
CA PRO A 6 -30.43 -33.61 10.05
C PRO A 6 -29.18 -34.04 9.29
N THR A 7 -28.81 -33.25 8.28
CA THR A 7 -27.58 -33.46 7.51
C THR A 7 -26.35 -33.29 8.43
N PRO A 8 -25.32 -34.13 8.32
CA PRO A 8 -24.09 -33.97 9.09
C PRO A 8 -23.48 -32.59 8.81
N LEU A 9 -23.15 -31.88 9.89
CA LEU A 9 -22.57 -30.54 9.82
C LEU A 9 -21.30 -30.56 8.96
N PRO A 10 -21.22 -29.73 7.91
CA PRO A 10 -19.99 -29.60 7.16
C PRO A 10 -18.97 -28.93 8.08
N PHE A 11 -17.82 -29.57 8.27
CA PHE A 11 -16.68 -29.10 9.06
C PHE A 11 -16.81 -29.16 10.61
N PRO A 12 -16.92 -30.36 11.21
CA PRO A 12 -16.87 -30.54 12.67
C PRO A 12 -15.58 -30.00 13.32
N GLN A 13 -14.47 -29.98 12.55
CA GLN A 13 -13.17 -29.49 13.00
C GLN A 13 -13.08 -27.96 13.10
N ALA A 14 -14.06 -27.21 12.56
CA ALA A 14 -14.11 -25.75 12.71
C ALA A 14 -14.51 -25.32 14.14
N GLN A 15 -14.98 -26.26 14.98
CA GLN A 15 -15.21 -26.00 16.39
C GLN A 15 -13.90 -26.11 17.17
N GLY A 16 -13.17 -25.00 17.25
CA GLY A 16 -12.12 -24.82 18.26
C GLY A 16 -10.72 -24.48 17.77
N GLN A 17 -10.50 -24.33 16.46
CA GLN A 17 -9.21 -23.84 15.95
C GLN A 17 -9.29 -22.39 15.51
N GLU A 18 -8.50 -21.60 16.26
CA GLU A 18 -7.89 -20.33 15.93
C GLU A 18 -8.82 -19.13 16.04
N ASN A 19 -8.56 -18.32 17.07
CA ASN A 19 -8.99 -16.92 17.08
C ASN A 19 -8.39 -16.29 15.81
N PRO A 20 -9.19 -15.97 14.77
CA PRO A 20 -8.64 -15.50 13.49
C PRO A 20 -7.97 -14.12 13.62
N VAL A 21 -8.16 -13.48 14.77
CA VAL A 21 -7.55 -12.22 15.15
C VAL A 21 -6.15 -12.51 15.71
N GLN A 22 -5.13 -12.36 14.87
CA GLN A 22 -3.76 -12.24 15.38
C GLN A 22 -3.70 -10.96 16.25
N PRO A 23 -3.19 -11.04 17.49
CA PRO A 23 -2.96 -9.86 18.30
C PRO A 23 -2.01 -8.90 17.57
N GLN A 24 -2.31 -7.59 17.58
CA GLN A 24 -1.36 -6.59 17.12
C GLN A 24 -0.12 -6.66 18.01
N ALA A 25 1.01 -7.11 17.44
CA ALA A 25 2.25 -7.29 18.17
C ALA A 25 3.02 -5.97 18.36
N GLN A 26 2.82 -5.02 17.44
CA GLN A 26 3.53 -3.75 17.38
C GLN A 26 2.69 -2.66 16.69
N ASP A 27 3.24 -1.44 16.61
CA ASP A 27 2.63 -0.33 15.90
C ASP A 27 2.49 -0.66 14.39
N LEU A 28 1.32 -0.35 13.82
CA LEU A 28 0.98 -0.70 12.44
C LEU A 28 1.93 -0.06 11.41
N VAL A 29 2.44 1.14 11.67
CA VAL A 29 3.37 1.83 10.77
C VAL A 29 4.72 1.11 10.78
N VAL A 30 5.17 0.69 11.96
CA VAL A 30 6.42 -0.07 12.12
C VAL A 30 6.31 -1.43 11.44
N GLU A 31 5.22 -2.16 11.68
CA GLU A 31 4.96 -3.47 11.04
C GLU A 31 4.91 -3.33 9.51
N PHE A 32 4.20 -2.33 8.99
CA PHE A 32 4.18 -2.07 7.55
C PHE A 32 5.58 -1.77 7.00
N ALA A 33 6.35 -0.90 7.65
CA ALA A 33 7.68 -0.53 7.19
C ALA A 33 8.62 -1.75 7.12
N GLU A 34 8.57 -2.65 8.11
CA GLU A 34 9.35 -3.88 8.12
C GLU A 34 8.91 -4.86 7.02
N GLN A 35 7.61 -5.14 6.90
CA GLN A 35 7.09 -6.07 5.89
C GLN A 35 7.29 -5.54 4.46
N PHE A 36 7.05 -4.25 4.22
CA PHE A 36 7.28 -3.64 2.92
C PHE A 36 8.76 -3.63 2.54
N SER A 37 9.66 -3.37 3.51
CA SER A 37 11.11 -3.43 3.28
C SER A 37 11.59 -4.86 3.01
N ALA A 38 10.98 -5.87 3.62
CA ALA A 38 11.25 -7.28 3.32
C ALA A 38 10.88 -7.64 1.87
N LEU A 39 9.91 -6.94 1.28
CA LEU A 39 9.55 -7.01 -0.15
C LEU A 39 10.39 -6.10 -1.05
N GLN A 40 11.53 -5.60 -0.54
CA GLN A 40 12.42 -4.65 -1.22
C GLN A 40 11.80 -3.28 -1.50
N GLY A 41 10.65 -2.99 -0.91
CA GLY A 41 10.05 -1.67 -0.88
C GLY A 41 10.93 -0.68 -0.11
N LYS A 42 10.81 0.60 -0.45
CA LYS A 42 11.45 1.70 0.30
C LYS A 42 10.37 2.52 0.96
N PHE A 43 10.43 2.61 2.29
CA PHE A 43 9.47 3.37 3.08
C PHE A 43 10.14 4.63 3.65
N VAL A 44 9.45 5.76 3.54
CA VAL A 44 9.83 7.03 4.17
C VAL A 44 8.61 7.53 4.91
N PHE A 45 8.78 7.78 6.21
CA PHE A 45 7.75 8.41 7.03
C PHE A 45 7.97 9.91 7.06
N CYS A 46 6.92 10.68 6.80
CA CYS A 46 6.93 12.14 6.84
C CYS A 46 5.97 12.60 7.93
N LEU A 47 6.44 13.44 8.85
CA LEU A 47 5.65 13.98 9.96
C LEU A 47 4.63 15.03 9.50
N ASP A 48 4.98 15.76 8.44
CA ASP A 48 4.15 16.81 7.87
C ASP A 48 4.34 16.93 6.35
N LYS A 49 3.57 17.84 5.75
CA LYS A 49 3.60 18.09 4.31
C LYS A 49 4.95 18.62 3.82
N ALA A 50 5.66 19.41 4.63
CA ALA A 50 6.93 19.99 4.24
C ALA A 50 8.02 18.92 4.14
N GLU A 51 8.03 17.95 5.07
CA GLU A 51 8.94 16.79 4.98
C GLU A 51 8.64 15.91 3.75
N LEU A 52 7.36 15.74 3.40
CA LEU A 52 6.96 15.03 2.18
C LEU A 52 7.50 15.73 0.92
N GLU A 53 7.29 17.05 0.81
CA GLU A 53 7.77 17.86 -0.33
C GLU A 53 9.30 17.75 -0.47
N GLN A 54 10.05 17.97 0.62
CA GLN A 54 11.51 17.87 0.62
C GLN A 54 12.02 16.46 0.27
N GLY A 55 11.34 15.43 0.79
CA GLY A 55 11.67 14.03 0.52
C GLY A 55 11.48 13.67 -0.96
N LEU A 56 10.36 14.10 -1.54
CA LEU A 56 10.05 13.89 -2.96
C LEU A 56 11.01 14.66 -3.86
N GLU A 57 11.27 15.95 -3.60
CA GLU A 57 12.24 16.74 -4.38
C GLU A 57 13.62 16.07 -4.40
N LYS A 58 14.08 15.60 -3.24
CA LYS A 58 15.35 14.88 -3.13
C LYS A 58 15.32 13.57 -3.92
N LEU A 59 14.23 12.81 -3.86
CA LEU A 59 14.07 11.56 -4.61
C LEU A 59 14.15 11.82 -6.13
N PHE A 60 13.39 12.80 -6.62
CA PHE A 60 13.40 13.18 -8.04
C PHE A 60 14.78 13.64 -8.49
N TYR A 61 15.45 14.46 -7.69
CA TYR A 61 16.79 14.96 -8.00
C TYR A 61 17.83 13.83 -8.04
N GLN A 62 17.81 12.92 -7.07
CA GLN A 62 18.77 11.81 -6.99
C GLN A 62 18.66 10.84 -8.15
N HIS A 63 17.44 10.62 -8.65
CA HIS A 63 17.19 9.73 -9.77
C HIS A 63 17.17 10.44 -11.13
N GLN A 64 17.23 11.77 -11.15
CA GLN A 64 17.14 12.60 -12.35
C GLN A 64 15.90 12.31 -13.19
N TRP A 65 14.77 11.98 -12.54
CA TRP A 65 13.52 11.69 -13.25
C TRP A 65 12.95 12.96 -13.90
N THR A 66 12.67 12.84 -15.19
CA THR A 66 12.10 13.88 -16.06
C THR A 66 10.79 13.44 -16.72
N LYS A 67 10.49 12.14 -16.74
CA LYS A 67 9.25 11.57 -17.29
C LYS A 67 8.43 10.90 -16.20
N ILE A 68 7.63 11.70 -15.50
CA ILE A 68 6.79 11.23 -14.39
C ILE A 68 5.34 11.12 -14.86
N TYR A 69 4.78 9.92 -14.74
CA TYR A 69 3.36 9.70 -15.01
C TYR A 69 2.53 9.92 -13.74
N CYS A 70 1.50 10.75 -13.83
CA CYS A 70 0.57 10.99 -12.72
C CYS A 70 -0.80 11.40 -13.27
N THR A 71 -1.86 10.73 -12.82
CA THR A 71 -3.25 11.02 -13.24
C THR A 71 -4.01 11.83 -12.21
N GLU A 72 -3.53 11.86 -10.97
CA GLU A 72 -4.21 12.50 -9.86
C GLU A 72 -3.77 13.96 -9.72
N GLU A 73 -4.66 14.89 -10.07
CA GLU A 73 -4.35 16.33 -10.05
C GLU A 73 -3.93 16.84 -8.66
N ALA A 74 -4.40 16.18 -7.60
CA ALA A 74 -4.03 16.50 -6.22
C ALA A 74 -2.53 16.29 -5.93
N LEU A 75 -1.85 15.45 -6.72
CA LEU A 75 -0.43 15.15 -6.57
C LEU A 75 0.47 16.06 -7.41
N HIS A 76 -0.07 16.76 -8.41
CA HIS A 76 0.70 17.66 -9.27
C HIS A 76 1.54 18.72 -8.53
N PRO A 77 1.07 19.32 -7.40
CA PRO A 77 1.88 20.28 -6.65
C PRO A 77 3.18 19.70 -6.05
N PHE A 78 3.28 18.38 -5.92
CA PHE A 78 4.47 17.70 -5.39
C PHE A 78 5.46 17.28 -6.49
N LEU A 79 5.10 17.46 -7.77
CA LEU A 79 5.91 17.03 -8.89
C LEU A 79 6.83 18.15 -9.39
N PRO A 80 8.02 17.82 -9.92
CA PRO A 80 8.89 18.81 -10.54
C PRO A 80 8.20 19.49 -11.72
N ALA A 81 8.49 20.77 -11.95
CA ALA A 81 7.97 21.51 -13.09
C ALA A 81 8.34 20.84 -14.42
N ASN A 82 7.39 20.77 -15.36
CA ASN A 82 7.55 20.16 -16.69
C ASN A 82 7.96 18.68 -16.69
N SER A 83 7.75 17.94 -15.60
CA SER A 83 8.06 16.51 -15.53
C SER A 83 6.90 15.59 -15.89
N LEU A 84 5.67 16.13 -15.96
CA LEU A 84 4.48 15.36 -16.29
C LEU A 84 4.60 14.74 -17.68
N TYR A 85 4.40 13.43 -17.73
CA TYR A 85 4.52 12.62 -18.92
C TYR A 85 3.23 11.82 -19.13
N SER A 86 2.79 11.74 -20.38
CA SER A 86 1.48 11.20 -20.72
C SER A 86 1.43 9.68 -20.92
N ASP A 87 2.58 9.03 -21.11
CA ASP A 87 2.65 7.59 -21.37
C ASP A 87 3.23 6.84 -20.16
N ILE A 88 2.41 5.99 -19.56
CA ILE A 88 2.81 5.17 -18.40
C ILE A 88 3.84 4.09 -18.80
N ALA A 89 3.79 3.59 -20.03
CA ALA A 89 4.65 2.48 -20.45
C ALA A 89 6.12 2.89 -20.62
N SER A 90 6.38 4.16 -20.91
CA SER A 90 7.74 4.71 -21.11
C SER A 90 8.13 5.81 -20.12
N CYS A 91 7.38 5.94 -19.02
CA CYS A 91 7.74 6.80 -17.91
C CYS A 91 8.90 6.21 -17.07
N GLU A 92 9.57 7.07 -16.31
CA GLU A 92 10.64 6.66 -15.38
C GLU A 92 10.10 6.36 -13.99
N ALA A 93 9.00 7.02 -13.62
CA ALA A 93 8.28 6.80 -12.38
C ALA A 93 6.79 7.15 -12.56
N SER A 94 5.94 6.43 -11.83
CA SER A 94 4.54 6.80 -11.64
C SER A 94 4.29 7.21 -10.21
N VAL A 95 3.53 8.29 -9.98
CA VAL A 95 3.16 8.75 -8.64
C VAL A 95 1.65 8.62 -8.48
N THR A 96 1.22 7.93 -7.43
CA THR A 96 -0.19 7.61 -7.13
C THR A 96 -0.42 7.65 -5.64
N THR A 97 -1.65 7.96 -5.22
CA THR A 97 -2.14 7.63 -3.89
C THR A 97 -2.51 6.15 -3.82
N CYS A 98 -2.88 5.69 -2.62
CA CYS A 98 -3.42 4.36 -2.38
C CYS A 98 -4.53 4.44 -1.35
N GLU A 99 -5.46 3.50 -1.39
CA GLU A 99 -6.62 3.47 -0.48
C GLU A 99 -6.22 2.96 0.90
N ALA A 100 -5.29 2.00 0.96
CA ALA A 100 -4.86 1.42 2.22
C ALA A 100 -3.46 0.78 2.14
N LEU A 101 -2.81 0.75 3.30
CA LEU A 101 -1.58 0.01 3.56
C LEU A 101 -1.89 -1.21 4.44
N VAL A 102 -1.47 -2.40 4.02
CA VAL A 102 -1.71 -3.64 4.77
C VAL A 102 -0.46 -4.03 5.55
N ALA A 103 -0.37 -3.59 6.81
CA ALA A 103 0.81 -3.78 7.67
C ALA A 103 1.33 -5.22 7.70
N ARG A 104 0.46 -6.19 7.98
CA ARG A 104 0.79 -7.63 8.07
C ARG A 104 1.51 -8.20 6.85
N THR A 105 1.26 -7.66 5.66
CA THR A 105 1.78 -8.20 4.40
C THR A 105 2.69 -7.22 3.66
N GLY A 106 2.86 -6.00 4.17
CA GLY A 106 3.57 -4.93 3.47
C GLY A 106 2.93 -4.55 2.12
N SER A 107 1.66 -4.88 1.87
CA SER A 107 1.02 -4.67 0.57
C SER A 107 0.31 -3.32 0.47
N LEU A 108 0.24 -2.78 -0.74
CA LEU A 108 -0.55 -1.60 -1.10
C LEU A 108 -1.88 -2.03 -1.70
N LEU A 109 -2.99 -1.46 -1.23
CA LEU A 109 -4.28 -1.59 -1.89
C LEU A 109 -4.47 -0.40 -2.84
N LEU A 110 -4.72 -0.72 -4.11
CA LEU A 110 -5.06 0.24 -5.15
C LEU A 110 -6.48 -0.04 -5.66
N SER A 111 -7.29 1.00 -5.83
CA SER A 111 -8.62 0.95 -6.44
C SER A 111 -8.71 1.88 -7.66
N SER A 112 -9.81 1.77 -8.42
CA SER A 112 -10.02 2.47 -9.71
C SER A 112 -11.30 3.27 -9.71
#